data_AF-A0A749L1P8-F1
#
_entry.id   AF-A0A749L1P8-F1
#
_cell.length_a   1.000
_cell.length_b   1.000
_cell.length_c   1.000
_cell.angle_alpha   90.00
_cell.angle_beta   90.00
_cell.angle_gamma   90.00
#
_symmetry.space_group_name_H-M   'P 1'
#
loop_
_entity.id
_entity.type
_entity.pdbx_description
1 polymer ?
#
loop_
_entity_poly.entity_id
_entity_poly.type
_entity_poly.pdbx_seq_one_letter_code
_entity_poly.pdbx_strand_id
1 'polypeptide(L)' 'MSVKVVFEFTHTEDGIDVKHEVVDGGKGGCVCEVAIATVAINEVRNGVAAVSQVVKDDPAFYGHARTSGVH' A
#
# COMPACT_ATOMS: atom_id res chain seq x y z
N MET A 1 5.60 18.10 -16.12
CA MET A 1 4.62 17.00 -16.12
C MET A 1 4.89 16.16 -14.90
N SER A 2 3.88 15.68 -14.20
CA SER A 2 4.08 14.91 -12.97
C SER A 2 2.98 13.87 -12.82
N VAL A 3 3.38 12.67 -12.43
CA VAL A 3 2.48 11.60 -11.98
C VAL A 3 2.56 11.55 -10.46
N LYS A 4 1.41 11.55 -9.79
CA LYS A 4 1.33 11.34 -8.35
C LYS A 4 0.79 9.94 -8.12
N VAL A 5 1.44 9.18 -7.23
CA VAL A 5 0.90 7.92 -6.72
C VAL A 5 0.43 8.17 -5.30
N VAL A 6 -0.82 7.84 -5.02
CA VAL A 6 -1.40 7.86 -3.68
C VAL A 6 -1.51 6.43 -3.22
N PHE A 7 -1.04 6.15 -2.01
CA PHE A 7 -1.18 4.84 -1.36
C PHE A 7 -2.10 4.99 -0.15
N GLU A 8 -3.02 4.04 -0.01
CA GLU A 8 -3.86 3.87 1.18
C GLU A 8 -3.48 2.53 1.81
N PHE A 9 -3.06 2.58 3.07
CA PHE A 9 -2.71 1.38 3.84
C PHE A 9 -3.78 1.14 4.89
N THR A 10 -4.35 -0.05 4.91
CA THR A 10 -5.41 -0.43 5.83
C THR A 10 -4.98 -1.66 6.61
N HIS A 11 -5.06 -1.61 7.94
CA HIS A 11 -4.88 -2.79 8.76
C HIS A 11 -6.15 -3.66 8.68
N THR A 12 -5.97 -4.94 8.44
CA THR A 12 -7.02 -5.96 8.34
C THR A 12 -6.69 -7.15 9.23
N GLU A 13 -7.65 -8.05 9.45
CA GLU A 13 -7.41 -9.30 10.20
C GLU A 13 -6.31 -10.16 9.56
N ASP A 14 -6.15 -10.06 8.23
CA ASP A 14 -5.17 -10.80 7.44
C ASP A 14 -3.87 -10.03 7.18
N GLY A 15 -3.60 -8.94 7.90
CA GLY A 15 -2.39 -8.11 7.76
C GLY A 15 -2.67 -6.73 7.16
N ILE A 16 -1.73 -6.17 6.41
CA ILE A 16 -1.86 -4.82 5.85
C ILE A 16 -2.31 -4.93 4.38
N ASP A 17 -3.49 -4.40 4.07
CA ASP A 17 -3.94 -4.17 2.69
C ASP A 17 -3.37 -2.84 2.18
N VAL A 18 -3.04 -2.79 0.89
CA VAL A 18 -2.54 -1.58 0.24
C VAL A 18 -3.27 -1.34 -1.08
N LYS A 19 -3.96 -0.21 -1.14
CA LYS A 19 -4.58 0.31 -2.36
C LYS A 19 -3.71 1.43 -2.91
N HIS A 20 -3.76 1.61 -4.23
CA HIS A 20 -3.03 2.70 -4.87
C HIS A 20 -3.86 3.35 -5.98
N GLU A 21 -3.67 4.64 -6.14
CA GLU A 21 -4.25 5.43 -7.22
C GLU A 21 -3.14 6.21 -7.92
N VAL A 22 -3.15 6.17 -9.26
CA VAL A 22 -2.26 6.99 -10.09
C VAL A 22 -3.04 8.21 -10.54
N VAL A 23 -2.73 9.36 -9.96
CA VAL A 23 -3.35 10.64 -10.30
C VAL A 23 -2.46 11.35 -11.33
N ASP A 24 -2.99 11.49 -12.55
CA ASP A 24 -2.36 12.28 -13.60
C ASP A 24 -2.75 13.76 -13.44
N GLY A 25 -1.76 14.64 -13.33
CA GLY A 25 -1.93 16.09 -13.18
C GLY A 25 -2.50 16.83 -14.39
N GLY A 26 -3.12 16.12 -15.35
CA GLY A 26 -4.06 16.70 -16.31
C GLY A 26 -3.55 16.92 -17.72
N LYS A 27 -2.54 16.18 -18.21
CA LYS A 27 -2.14 16.23 -19.64
C LYS A 27 -1.74 14.89 -20.28
N GLY A 28 -2.05 13.74 -19.67
CA GLY A 28 -1.71 12.42 -20.20
C GLY A 28 -0.24 12.11 -19.93
N GLY A 29 0.05 11.51 -18.78
CA GLY A 29 1.41 11.26 -18.27
C GLY A 29 2.36 10.72 -19.33
N CYS A 30 3.56 11.31 -19.41
CA CYS A 30 4.63 10.79 -20.25
C CYS A 30 5.01 9.38 -19.75
N VAL A 31 5.30 8.49 -20.70
CA VAL A 31 5.57 7.07 -20.47
C VAL A 31 6.64 6.86 -19.40
N CYS A 32 7.63 7.76 -19.34
CA CYS A 32 8.71 7.70 -18.36
C CYS A 32 8.20 7.83 -16.91
N GLU A 33 7.35 8.81 -16.63
CA GLU A 33 6.78 9.05 -15.31
C GLU A 33 5.81 7.95 -14.89
N VAL A 34 5.04 7.39 -15.84
CA VAL A 34 4.16 6.24 -15.60
C VAL A 34 4.96 4.97 -15.30
N ALA A 35 6.10 4.76 -16.00
CA ALA A 35 6.99 3.65 -15.72
C ALA A 35 7.60 3.75 -14.32
N ILE A 36 8.06 4.94 -13.92
CA ILE A 36 8.57 5.20 -12.56
C ILE A 36 7.48 4.95 -11.51
N ALA A 37 6.26 5.45 -11.74
CA ALA A 37 5.12 5.23 -10.84
C ALA A 37 4.80 3.73 -10.68
N THR A 38 4.87 2.97 -11.77
CA THR A 38 4.64 1.51 -11.76
C THR A 38 5.69 0.78 -10.93
N VAL A 39 6.98 1.14 -11.07
CA VAL A 39 8.06 0.56 -10.25
C VAL A 39 7.83 0.89 -8.77
N ALA A 40 7.51 2.15 -8.45
CA ALA A 40 7.24 2.56 -7.08
C ALA A 40 6.06 1.79 -6.45
N ILE A 41 4.99 1.56 -7.21
CA ILE A 41 3.85 0.75 -6.76
C ILE A 41 4.28 -0.67 -6.40
N ASN A 42 5.08 -1.32 -7.25
CA ASN A 42 5.54 -2.68 -7.01
C ASN A 42 6.45 -2.79 -5.79
N GLU A 43 7.39 -1.84 -5.63
CA GLU A 43 8.28 -1.78 -4.46
C GLU A 43 7.49 -1.63 -3.16
N VAL A 44 6.51 -0.73 -3.13
CA VAL A 44 5.65 -0.54 -1.94
C VAL A 44 4.83 -1.79 -1.65
N ARG A 45 4.21 -2.41 -2.66
CA ARG A 45 3.43 -3.65 -2.47
C ARG A 45 4.29 -4.79 -1.95
N ASN A 46 5.50 -4.95 -2.46
CA ASN A 46 6.44 -5.97 -1.98
C ASN A 46 6.86 -5.71 -0.52
N GLY A 47 7.15 -4.44 -0.18
CA GLY A 47 7.44 -4.03 1.19
C GLY A 47 6.28 -4.33 2.16
N VAL A 48 5.05 -4.00 1.76
CA VAL A 48 3.85 -4.29 2.56
C VAL A 48 3.64 -5.79 2.75
N ALA A 49 3.86 -6.59 1.71
CA ALA A 49 3.75 -8.04 1.82
C ALA A 49 4.78 -8.60 2.82
N ALA A 50 6.03 -8.13 2.78
CA ALA A 50 7.06 -8.54 3.73
C ALA A 50 6.70 -8.13 5.16
N VAL A 51 6.24 -6.89 5.37
CA VAL A 51 5.78 -6.42 6.69
C VAL A 51 4.59 -7.25 7.18
N SER A 52 3.62 -7.56 6.30
CA SER A 52 2.45 -8.36 6.67
C SER A 52 2.81 -9.78 7.09
N GLN A 53 3.84 -10.39 6.48
CA GLN A 53 4.36 -11.68 6.95
C GLN A 53 4.99 -11.56 8.34
N VAL A 54 5.83 -10.55 8.56
CA VAL A 54 6.43 -10.31 9.89
C VAL A 54 5.37 -10.11 10.96
N VAL A 55 4.31 -9.34 10.66
CA VAL A 55 3.19 -9.11 11.60
C VAL A 55 2.40 -10.40 11.88
N LYS A 56 2.22 -11.26 10.87
CA LYS A 56 1.58 -12.57 11.06
C LYS A 56 2.44 -13.52 11.89
N ASP A 57 3.75 -13.47 11.72
CA ASP A 57 4.67 -14.37 12.40
C ASP A 57 4.97 -13.91 13.85
N ASP A 58 4.54 -12.72 14.25
CA ASP A 58 4.76 -12.15 15.58
C ASP A 58 3.59 -12.48 16.56
N PRO A 59 3.81 -13.34 17.58
CA PRO A 59 2.82 -13.68 18.61
C PRO A 59 2.28 -12.47 19.39
N ALA A 60 3.05 -11.37 19.47
CA ALA A 60 2.65 -10.17 20.19
C ALA A 60 1.58 -9.36 19.45
N PHE A 61 1.44 -9.53 18.14
CA PHE A 61 0.41 -8.85 17.32
C PHE A 61 -0.93 -9.56 17.31
N TYR A 62 -0.97 -10.87 17.61
CA TYR A 62 -2.23 -11.64 17.77
C TYR A 62 -3.14 -11.12 18.90
N GLY A 63 -2.64 -10.25 19.77
CA GLY A 63 -3.38 -9.68 20.90
C GLY A 63 -4.02 -8.30 20.67
N HIS A 64 -3.65 -7.56 19.62
CA HIS A 64 -4.07 -6.16 19.47
C HIS A 64 -5.22 -5.91 18.50
N ALA A 65 -5.70 -6.93 17.77
CA ALA A 65 -6.90 -6.84 16.92
C ALA A 65 -8.21 -7.21 17.65
N ARG A 66 -8.34 -6.86 18.92
CA ARG A 66 -9.61 -7.00 19.68
C ARG A 66 -9.99 -5.70 20.37
N THR A 67 -10.21 -4.64 19.60
CA THR A 67 -11.20 -3.58 19.84
C THR A 67 -10.92 -2.42 18.90
N SER A 68 -11.53 -2.43 17.73
CA SER A 68 -12.07 -1.20 17.15
C SER A 68 -12.92 -1.59 15.95
N GLY A 69 -14.06 -2.21 16.25
CA GLY A 69 -15.18 -2.13 15.33
C GLY A 69 -15.66 -0.69 15.33
N VAL A 70 -15.67 -0.05 14.17
CA VAL A 70 -16.71 0.92 13.82
C VAL A 70 -16.99 0.73 12.33
N HIS A 71 -18.25 0.37 12.06
CA HIS A 71 -18.88 0.34 10.75
C HIS A 71 -18.85 1.70 10.06
#